data_AF-A0A1Y0VQZ1-F1
#
_entry.id   AF-A0A1Y0VQZ1-F1
#
_cell.length_a   1.000
_cell.length_b   1.000
_cell.length_c   1.000
_cell.angle_alpha   90.00
_cell.angle_beta   90.00
_cell.angle_gamma   90.00
#
_symmetry.space_group_name_H-M   'P 1'
#
loop_
_entity.id
_entity.type
_entity.pdbx_description
1 polymer ?
#
loop_
_entity_poly.entity_id
_entity_poly.type
_entity_poly.pdbx_seq_one_letter_code
_entity_poly.pdbx_strand_id
1 'polypeptide(L)'
;MMVGILAVLFAIGSASLVQNYLIVEEHGRLAYPESMAITEALVASESGGDSLKFLGIGFGIGGLITMVTTQVFGWLNNMITYTGNSFYRWKMSTEVNPMLAGIGFVVGIDVALTMFAGSILSNFAVVPLVSYFTQMAGGSAHVWNNAALHISQMGVDDVAGSYVKYIGAGMMLCGGIIGAIKLIPVIWTSIKKVINARNSATEEKNALGVIALMLSVILIFVAGFIISGSFLVALIGGILSLLLALLFVIVSARLAGTIGCSNAPVSGMTIASLVIMTLAFVSMGWTNQNYSEILLLFGVFIVTAISVGGGYMQTQKVNYMIGGSNREMMKYYMIAGIVGVFTVVGTTVILAPQLQMTGSNPPFGLPQANLIATLTTGIMSGNLPWIMVIVGIVMAIVLWMLDLPIMTVALGFYLPISTTSIILVGALLKLIVDKTTKGEALKAKRIQSGVSLSSGLIAGGSIIGLIGIILHVTGLLKDASPKGFAAGNAMGIIILIVLAVAIVVPLYMIKKIEDRKPSDENEG
;
A
#
# COMPACT_ATOMS: atom_id res chain seq x y z
N MET A 1 -7.06 -1.52 18.29
CA MET A 1 -5.76 -1.61 19.01
C MET A 1 -5.49 -3.00 19.54
N MET A 2 -6.27 -3.51 20.51
CA MET A 2 -6.10 -4.86 21.10
C MET A 2 -5.94 -5.96 20.04
N VAL A 3 -6.84 -6.01 19.05
CA VAL A 3 -6.80 -7.01 17.96
C VAL A 3 -5.48 -6.99 17.17
N GLY A 4 -4.91 -5.81 16.90
CA GLY A 4 -3.63 -5.69 16.18
C GLY A 4 -2.47 -6.23 17.00
N ILE A 5 -2.45 -5.97 18.32
CA ILE A 5 -1.42 -6.51 19.22
C ILE A 5 -1.50 -8.04 19.25
N LEU A 6 -2.71 -8.59 19.37
CA LEU A 6 -2.93 -10.04 19.33
C LEU A 6 -2.47 -10.66 18.01
N ALA A 7 -2.72 -9.98 16.89
CA ALA A 7 -2.27 -10.42 15.58
C ALA A 7 -0.74 -10.45 15.45
N VAL A 8 -0.04 -9.44 16.00
CA VAL A 8 1.44 -9.42 16.04
C VAL A 8 1.98 -10.63 16.83
N LEU A 9 1.44 -10.86 18.04
CA LEU A 9 1.84 -12.00 18.87
C LEU A 9 1.55 -13.34 18.19
N PHE A 10 0.36 -13.46 17.57
CA PHE A 10 -0.05 -14.65 16.84
C PHE A 10 0.86 -14.92 15.64
N ALA A 11 1.19 -13.89 14.86
CA ALA A 11 2.04 -14.01 13.68
C ALA A 11 3.46 -14.43 14.02
N ILE A 12 4.07 -13.79 15.03
CA ILE A 12 5.41 -14.15 15.48
C ILE A 12 5.41 -15.59 16.03
N GLY A 13 4.41 -15.93 16.85
CA GLY A 13 4.27 -17.26 17.42
C GLY A 13 4.09 -18.35 16.34
N SER A 14 3.20 -18.13 15.38
CA SER A 14 2.93 -19.08 14.30
C SER A 14 4.08 -19.18 13.29
N ALA A 15 4.70 -18.06 12.92
CA ALA A 15 5.89 -18.06 12.06
C ALA A 15 7.08 -18.75 12.73
N SER A 16 7.24 -18.62 14.06
CA SER A 16 8.30 -19.30 14.81
C SER A 16 8.22 -20.83 14.72
N LEU A 17 7.02 -21.40 14.54
CA LEU A 17 6.83 -22.86 14.38
C LEU A 17 7.48 -23.41 13.11
N VAL A 18 7.62 -22.58 12.07
CA VAL A 18 8.20 -22.95 10.77
C VAL A 18 9.54 -22.28 10.52
N GLN A 19 10.06 -21.52 11.49
CA GLN A 19 11.23 -20.67 11.32
C GLN A 19 12.48 -21.48 11.00
N ASN A 20 12.78 -22.51 11.80
CA ASN A 20 13.97 -23.36 11.60
C ASN A 20 13.95 -24.01 10.22
N TYR A 21 12.80 -24.59 9.83
CA TYR A 21 12.63 -25.21 8.51
C TYR A 21 12.88 -24.20 7.37
N LEU A 22 12.27 -23.01 7.42
CA LEU A 22 12.35 -22.04 6.33
C LEU A 22 13.71 -21.32 6.26
N ILE A 23 14.34 -21.02 7.38
CA ILE A 23 15.59 -20.22 7.42
C ILE A 23 16.84 -21.10 7.36
N VAL A 24 16.83 -22.23 8.07
CA VAL A 24 17.99 -23.11 8.27
C VAL A 24 17.95 -24.27 7.28
N GLU A 25 16.88 -25.07 7.25
CA GLU A 25 16.82 -26.27 6.38
C GLU A 25 16.68 -25.92 4.89
N GLU A 26 15.88 -24.91 4.56
CA GLU A 26 15.72 -24.40 3.19
C GLU A 26 16.72 -23.28 2.85
N HIS A 27 17.80 -23.12 3.63
CA HIS A 27 18.88 -22.20 3.31
C HIS A 27 19.47 -22.52 1.92
N GLY A 28 19.57 -21.52 1.05
CA GLY A 28 20.04 -21.68 -0.33
C GLY A 28 18.95 -22.05 -1.34
N ARG A 29 17.79 -22.57 -0.90
CA ARG A 29 16.60 -22.74 -1.76
C ARG A 29 15.66 -21.54 -1.67
N LEU A 30 15.53 -20.97 -0.48
CA LEU A 30 14.82 -19.71 -0.25
C LEU A 30 15.83 -18.57 -0.18
N ALA A 31 15.79 -17.68 -1.18
CA ALA A 31 16.72 -16.58 -1.32
C ALA A 31 16.49 -15.46 -0.30
N TYR A 32 15.24 -15.22 0.11
CA TYR A 32 14.86 -14.08 0.95
C TYR A 32 15.48 -12.77 0.43
N PRO A 33 15.11 -12.34 -0.79
CA PRO A 33 15.87 -11.34 -1.55
C PRO A 33 16.01 -9.99 -0.84
N GLU A 34 14.97 -9.53 -0.16
CA GLU A 34 15.03 -8.28 0.61
C GLU A 34 15.90 -8.42 1.85
N SER A 35 15.92 -9.58 2.51
CA SER A 35 16.85 -9.82 3.63
C SER A 35 18.29 -9.77 3.17
N MET A 36 18.60 -10.39 2.03
CA MET A 36 19.94 -10.34 1.47
C MET A 36 20.34 -8.89 1.15
N ALA A 37 19.45 -8.12 0.53
CA ALA A 37 19.68 -6.71 0.27
C ALA A 37 19.86 -5.88 1.55
N ILE A 38 19.09 -6.15 2.61
CA ILE A 38 19.24 -5.49 3.92
C ILE A 38 20.58 -5.88 4.55
N THR A 39 20.97 -7.14 4.52
CA THR A 39 22.25 -7.62 5.03
C THR A 39 23.40 -6.94 4.31
N GLU A 40 23.39 -6.91 2.97
CA GLU A 40 24.38 -6.20 2.15
C GLU A 40 24.42 -4.70 2.48
N ALA A 41 23.25 -4.07 2.64
CA ALA A 41 23.17 -2.66 3.02
C ALA A 41 23.70 -2.40 4.43
N LEU A 42 23.45 -3.30 5.40
CA LEU A 42 23.94 -3.19 6.77
C LEU A 42 25.48 -3.24 6.79
N VAL A 43 26.04 -4.24 6.11
CA VAL A 43 27.50 -4.40 5.95
C VAL A 43 28.11 -3.22 5.20
N ALA A 44 27.45 -2.73 4.14
CA ALA A 44 27.90 -1.54 3.41
C ALA A 44 27.75 -0.24 4.22
N SER A 45 26.79 -0.16 5.15
CA SER A 45 26.54 1.04 5.97
C SER A 45 27.59 1.25 7.05
N GLU A 46 28.14 0.18 7.62
CA GLU A 46 29.30 0.25 8.54
C GLU A 46 30.53 0.88 7.86
N SER A 47 30.57 0.84 6.52
CA SER A 47 31.65 1.42 5.72
C SER A 47 31.47 2.91 5.39
N GLY A 48 30.35 3.55 5.77
CA GLY A 48 29.97 4.94 5.44
C GLY A 48 29.71 5.16 3.94
N GLY A 49 28.53 5.66 3.54
CA GLY A 49 28.12 5.57 2.11
C GLY A 49 27.28 6.70 1.52
N ASP A 50 27.24 6.69 0.18
CA ASP A 50 26.46 7.60 -0.69
C ASP A 50 24.95 7.57 -0.39
N SER A 51 24.39 6.43 0.04
CA SER A 51 22.96 6.25 0.29
C SER A 51 22.39 7.22 1.34
N LEU A 52 23.12 7.46 2.44
CA LEU A 52 22.68 8.40 3.49
C LEU A 52 22.72 9.85 3.00
N LYS A 53 23.71 10.20 2.18
CA LYS A 53 23.82 11.53 1.57
C LYS A 53 22.64 11.81 0.64
N PHE A 54 22.28 10.87 -0.23
CA PHE A 54 21.15 11.02 -1.13
C PHE A 54 19.81 11.05 -0.39
N LEU A 55 19.67 10.26 0.68
CA LEU A 55 18.52 10.33 1.58
C LEU A 55 18.35 11.74 2.18
N GLY A 56 19.44 12.33 2.70
CA GLY A 56 19.42 13.68 3.27
C GLY A 56 19.10 14.77 2.25
N ILE A 57 19.64 14.66 1.03
CA ILE A 57 19.31 15.57 -0.08
C ILE A 57 17.82 15.47 -0.43
N GLY A 58 17.30 14.25 -0.59
CA GLY A 58 15.90 14.00 -0.85
C GLY A 58 15.00 14.56 0.27
N PHE A 59 15.40 14.39 1.53
CA PHE A 59 14.68 14.94 2.68
C PHE A 59 14.57 16.47 2.60
N GLY A 60 15.68 17.15 2.31
CA GLY A 60 15.70 18.60 2.14
C GLY A 60 14.81 19.08 1.00
N ILE A 61 14.89 18.45 -0.18
CA ILE A 61 14.06 18.80 -1.35
C ILE A 61 12.57 18.59 -1.06
N GLY A 62 12.23 17.39 -0.56
CA GLY A 62 10.84 17.02 -0.26
C GLY A 62 10.24 17.92 0.81
N GLY A 63 11.02 18.22 1.86
CA GLY A 63 10.62 19.10 2.93
C GLY A 63 10.42 20.55 2.48
N LEU A 64 11.39 21.14 1.75
CA LEU A 64 11.31 22.52 1.30
C LEU A 64 10.17 22.76 0.31
N ILE A 65 9.98 21.87 -0.66
CA ILE A 65 8.87 21.99 -1.60
C ILE A 65 7.55 21.86 -0.85
N THR A 66 7.39 20.85 0.02
CA THR A 66 6.16 20.68 0.81
C THR A 66 5.85 21.90 1.68
N MET A 67 6.88 22.48 2.30
CA MET A 67 6.77 23.70 3.10
C MET A 67 6.13 24.86 2.33
N VAL A 68 6.56 25.13 1.10
CA VAL A 68 6.04 26.28 0.33
C VAL A 68 4.67 26.03 -0.31
N THR A 69 4.19 24.79 -0.33
CA THR A 69 2.84 24.45 -0.83
C THR A 69 1.73 24.71 0.18
N THR A 70 0.49 24.53 -0.27
CA THR A 70 -0.74 24.57 0.54
C THR A 70 -0.78 23.58 1.71
N GLN A 71 0.15 22.62 1.78
CA GLN A 71 0.23 21.70 2.92
C GLN A 71 0.79 22.36 4.19
N VAL A 72 1.56 23.46 4.09
CA VAL A 72 2.15 24.14 5.25
C VAL A 72 1.93 25.65 5.20
N PHE A 73 2.55 26.37 4.27
CA PHE A 73 2.49 27.83 4.25
C PHE A 73 1.56 28.42 3.18
N GLY A 74 1.11 27.62 2.20
CA GLY A 74 0.18 28.06 1.16
C GLY A 74 0.69 29.19 0.27
N TRP A 75 2.01 29.34 0.16
CA TRP A 75 2.60 30.41 -0.64
C TRP A 75 2.46 30.17 -2.14
N LEU A 76 2.50 28.90 -2.57
CA LEU A 76 2.47 28.51 -3.97
C LEU A 76 1.37 27.48 -4.26
N ASN A 77 0.70 27.62 -5.40
CA ASN A 77 -0.18 26.60 -5.94
C ASN A 77 0.65 25.45 -6.52
N ASN A 78 0.37 24.23 -6.07
CA ASN A 78 0.99 22.99 -6.54
C ASN A 78 0.06 22.15 -7.44
N MET A 79 -1.15 22.63 -7.74
CA MET A 79 -2.11 21.94 -8.58
C MET A 79 -2.16 22.56 -9.98
N ILE A 80 -1.90 21.74 -11.00
CA ILE A 80 -2.06 22.09 -12.41
C ILE A 80 -3.34 21.41 -12.88
N THR A 81 -4.40 22.15 -13.18
CA THR A 81 -5.68 21.56 -13.60
C THR A 81 -6.17 22.14 -14.92
N TYR A 82 -6.57 21.24 -15.82
CA TYR A 82 -7.24 21.54 -17.07
C TYR A 82 -8.54 20.72 -17.13
N THR A 83 -9.66 21.40 -17.39
CA THR A 83 -10.97 20.77 -17.50
C THR A 83 -11.59 21.06 -18.86
N GLY A 84 -12.32 20.08 -19.39
CA GLY A 84 -13.04 20.18 -20.65
C GLY A 84 -14.33 21.00 -20.57
N ASN A 85 -14.87 21.34 -21.74
CA ASN A 85 -16.14 22.04 -21.89
C ASN A 85 -17.35 21.15 -21.54
N SER A 86 -18.53 21.77 -21.36
CA SER A 86 -19.78 21.07 -20.99
C SER A 86 -20.16 19.90 -21.90
N PHE A 87 -19.80 19.97 -23.19
CA PHE A 87 -20.06 18.93 -24.20
C PHE A 87 -19.21 17.67 -24.01
N TYR A 88 -17.93 17.81 -23.64
CA TYR A 88 -17.02 16.69 -23.41
C TYR A 88 -16.35 16.90 -22.05
N ARG A 89 -16.97 16.31 -21.02
CA ARG A 89 -16.55 16.44 -19.63
C ARG A 89 -15.32 15.57 -19.34
N TRP A 90 -14.13 16.17 -19.40
CA TRP A 90 -12.86 15.55 -19.01
C TRP A 90 -12.09 16.43 -18.04
N LYS A 91 -11.13 15.83 -17.32
CA LYS A 91 -10.20 16.54 -16.45
C LYS A 91 -8.82 15.92 -16.57
N MET A 92 -7.82 16.77 -16.77
CA MET A 92 -6.41 16.45 -16.58
C MET A 92 -5.92 17.28 -15.42
N SER A 93 -5.23 16.66 -14.48
CA SER A 93 -4.64 17.38 -13.37
C SER A 93 -3.33 16.74 -12.98
N THR A 94 -2.43 17.53 -12.44
CA THR A 94 -1.16 17.08 -11.85
C THR A 94 -0.95 17.86 -10.57
N GLU A 95 -0.85 17.15 -9.45
CA GLU A 95 -0.47 17.75 -8.17
C GLU A 95 1.02 17.53 -7.97
N VAL A 96 1.78 18.62 -7.89
CA VAL A 96 3.23 18.58 -7.70
C VAL A 96 3.53 18.24 -6.25
N ASN A 97 3.50 16.95 -5.97
CA ASN A 97 3.77 16.38 -4.66
C ASN A 97 5.11 15.61 -4.70
N PRO A 98 6.16 16.06 -3.97
CA PRO A 98 7.47 15.42 -3.96
C PRO A 98 7.43 13.96 -3.51
N MET A 99 6.52 13.61 -2.58
CA MET A 99 6.38 12.25 -2.08
C MET A 99 5.89 11.32 -3.18
N LEU A 100 4.86 11.74 -3.93
CA LEU A 100 4.30 10.95 -5.02
C LEU A 100 5.28 10.82 -6.20
N ALA A 101 6.06 11.87 -6.48
CA ALA A 101 7.15 11.79 -7.45
C ALA A 101 8.24 10.79 -7.01
N GLY A 102 8.59 10.78 -5.72
CA GLY A 102 9.49 9.77 -5.14
C GLY A 102 8.95 8.35 -5.30
N ILE A 103 7.68 8.12 -4.99
CA ILE A 103 7.01 6.82 -5.22
C ILE A 103 7.09 6.42 -6.70
N GLY A 104 6.81 7.35 -7.62
CA GLY A 104 6.95 7.12 -9.06
C GLY A 104 8.34 6.68 -9.49
N PHE A 105 9.38 7.34 -8.96
CA PHE A 105 10.76 6.95 -9.23
C PHE A 105 11.05 5.53 -8.70
N VAL A 106 10.59 5.19 -7.50
CA VAL A 106 10.82 3.86 -6.92
C VAL A 106 10.14 2.77 -7.76
N VAL A 107 8.84 2.92 -7.99
CA VAL A 107 8.00 1.90 -8.63
C VAL A 107 8.34 1.73 -10.12
N GLY A 108 8.74 2.81 -10.81
CA GLY A 108 9.22 2.76 -12.20
C GLY A 108 8.11 2.79 -13.26
N ILE A 109 8.53 2.71 -14.53
CA ILE A 109 7.68 3.09 -15.67
C ILE A 109 6.54 2.11 -15.93
N ASP A 110 6.75 0.81 -15.77
CA ASP A 110 5.75 -0.20 -16.14
C ASP A 110 4.48 -0.08 -15.31
N VAL A 111 4.62 0.11 -13.99
CA VAL A 111 3.50 0.29 -13.08
C VAL A 111 2.91 1.70 -13.22
N ALA A 112 3.75 2.73 -13.31
CA ALA A 112 3.26 4.11 -13.38
C ALA A 112 2.48 4.37 -14.68
N LEU A 113 2.94 3.82 -15.81
CA LEU A 113 2.29 3.96 -17.11
C LEU A 113 0.95 3.21 -17.15
N THR A 114 0.91 1.98 -16.65
CA THR A 114 -0.34 1.20 -16.60
C THR A 114 -1.37 1.82 -15.66
N MET A 115 -0.91 2.40 -14.54
CA MET A 115 -1.78 3.12 -13.62
C MET A 115 -2.31 4.42 -14.24
N PHE A 116 -1.45 5.19 -14.89
CA PHE A 116 -1.85 6.41 -15.58
C PHE A 116 -2.78 6.13 -16.77
N ALA A 117 -2.54 5.05 -17.52
CA ALA A 117 -3.44 4.60 -18.58
C ALA A 117 -4.85 4.29 -18.05
N GLY A 118 -4.96 3.70 -16.85
CA GLY A 118 -6.25 3.55 -16.15
C GLY A 118 -6.91 4.89 -15.85
N SER A 119 -6.16 5.90 -15.39
CA SER A 119 -6.69 7.25 -15.18
C SER A 119 -7.11 7.95 -16.47
N ILE A 120 -6.38 7.74 -17.56
CA ILE A 120 -6.76 8.24 -18.90
C ILE A 120 -8.08 7.59 -19.34
N LEU A 121 -8.19 6.26 -19.27
CA LEU A 121 -9.41 5.55 -19.65
C LEU A 121 -10.61 6.01 -18.80
N SER A 122 -10.41 6.17 -17.50
CA SER A 122 -11.39 6.70 -16.57
C SER A 122 -11.85 8.12 -16.94
N ASN A 123 -10.93 9.08 -17.02
CA ASN A 123 -11.26 10.52 -17.17
C ASN A 123 -11.62 10.93 -18.60
N PHE A 124 -11.12 10.21 -19.61
CA PHE A 124 -11.30 10.56 -21.02
C PHE A 124 -12.20 9.60 -21.78
N ALA A 125 -12.57 8.43 -21.26
CA ALA A 125 -13.57 7.57 -21.92
C ALA A 125 -14.80 7.36 -21.04
N VAL A 126 -14.61 6.89 -19.80
CA VAL A 126 -15.73 6.51 -18.93
C VAL A 126 -16.48 7.72 -18.38
N VAL A 127 -15.77 8.74 -17.88
CA VAL A 127 -16.42 9.97 -17.36
C VAL A 127 -17.25 10.68 -18.44
N PRO A 128 -16.75 10.95 -19.67
CA PRO A 128 -17.57 11.55 -20.71
C PRO A 128 -18.76 10.68 -21.12
N LEU A 129 -18.56 9.35 -21.22
CA LEU A 129 -19.63 8.42 -21.59
C LEU A 129 -20.75 8.41 -20.54
N VAL A 130 -20.41 8.30 -19.26
CA VAL A 130 -21.39 8.38 -18.16
C VAL A 130 -22.03 9.75 -18.14
N SER A 131 -21.25 10.82 -18.32
CA SER A 131 -21.76 12.20 -18.38
C SER A 131 -22.78 12.43 -19.51
N TYR A 132 -22.59 11.76 -20.65
CA TYR A 132 -23.53 11.83 -21.77
C TYR A 132 -24.88 11.20 -21.40
N PHE A 133 -24.88 9.99 -20.83
CA PHE A 133 -26.12 9.34 -20.39
C PHE A 133 -26.79 10.05 -19.21
N THR A 134 -26.02 10.65 -18.31
CA THR A 134 -26.58 11.43 -17.20
C THR A 134 -27.27 12.71 -17.69
N GLN A 135 -26.75 13.38 -18.71
CA GLN A 135 -27.41 14.54 -19.33
C GLN A 135 -28.71 14.17 -20.06
N MET A 136 -28.85 12.92 -20.50
CA MET A 136 -30.10 12.41 -21.09
C MET A 136 -31.17 12.07 -20.03
N ALA A 137 -30.78 11.93 -18.76
CA ALA A 137 -31.74 11.74 -17.67
C ALA A 137 -32.47 13.06 -17.40
N GLY A 138 -33.81 13.03 -17.36
CA GLY A 138 -34.64 14.22 -17.15
C GLY A 138 -34.26 15.00 -15.88
N GLY A 139 -34.54 16.31 -15.86
CA GLY A 139 -34.08 17.24 -14.81
C GLY A 139 -34.51 16.91 -13.37
N SER A 140 -35.44 15.97 -13.17
CA SER A 140 -35.93 15.48 -11.88
C SER A 140 -35.21 14.24 -11.34
N ALA A 141 -34.24 13.68 -12.08
CA ALA A 141 -33.46 12.54 -11.64
C ALA A 141 -32.31 12.96 -10.69
N HIS A 142 -32.17 12.22 -9.59
CA HIS A 142 -31.16 12.47 -8.54
C HIS A 142 -30.04 11.43 -8.60
N VAL A 143 -28.85 11.79 -8.13
CA VAL A 143 -27.72 10.85 -8.10
C VAL A 143 -28.04 9.71 -7.12
N TRP A 144 -27.77 8.47 -7.54
CA TRP A 144 -28.13 7.26 -6.80
C TRP A 144 -27.56 7.21 -5.37
N ASN A 145 -26.43 7.87 -5.10
CA ASN A 145 -25.77 7.93 -3.81
C ASN A 145 -25.95 9.28 -3.09
N ASN A 146 -26.68 10.24 -3.69
CA ASN A 146 -26.95 11.54 -3.09
C ASN A 146 -28.29 12.11 -3.60
N ALA A 147 -29.33 11.99 -2.77
CA ALA A 147 -30.67 12.46 -3.07
C ALA A 147 -30.80 14.00 -3.14
N ALA A 148 -29.78 14.77 -2.75
CA ALA A 148 -29.78 16.23 -2.85
C ALA A 148 -29.12 16.75 -4.14
N LEU A 149 -28.41 15.90 -4.89
CA LEU A 149 -27.74 16.29 -6.14
C LEU A 149 -28.57 15.86 -7.34
N HIS A 150 -28.92 16.83 -8.19
CA HIS A 150 -29.53 16.55 -9.49
C HIS A 150 -28.48 16.03 -10.47
N ILE A 151 -28.85 15.01 -11.25
CA ILE A 151 -27.98 14.41 -12.26
C ILE A 151 -27.51 15.44 -13.31
N SER A 152 -28.36 16.43 -13.62
CA SER A 152 -28.05 17.52 -14.56
C SER A 152 -26.94 18.48 -14.09
N GLN A 153 -26.72 18.57 -12.78
CA GLN A 153 -25.75 19.48 -12.15
C GLN A 153 -24.39 18.84 -11.86
N MET A 154 -24.24 17.54 -12.13
CA MET A 154 -22.99 16.83 -11.82
C MET A 154 -21.80 17.39 -12.61
N GLY A 155 -20.73 17.77 -11.93
CA GLY A 155 -19.45 18.06 -12.55
C GLY A 155 -18.68 16.80 -12.95
N VAL A 156 -17.56 16.97 -13.66
CA VAL A 156 -16.60 15.88 -14.00
C VAL A 156 -16.22 15.08 -12.75
N ASP A 157 -15.93 15.83 -11.70
CA ASP A 157 -15.51 15.35 -10.40
C ASP A 157 -16.60 14.50 -9.73
N ASP A 158 -17.86 14.93 -9.77
CA ASP A 158 -18.98 14.20 -9.15
C ASP A 158 -19.26 12.87 -9.86
N VAL A 159 -19.12 12.85 -11.19
CA VAL A 159 -19.27 11.63 -12.00
C VAL A 159 -18.14 10.65 -11.70
N ALA A 160 -16.91 11.14 -11.61
CA ALA A 160 -15.76 10.32 -11.23
C ALA A 160 -15.95 9.71 -9.83
N GLY A 161 -16.37 10.52 -8.86
CA GLY A 161 -16.59 10.11 -7.47
C GLY A 161 -17.74 9.13 -7.29
N SER A 162 -18.85 9.33 -7.99
CA SER A 162 -20.12 8.60 -7.75
C SER A 162 -20.32 7.38 -8.65
N TYR A 163 -19.63 7.31 -9.79
CA TYR A 163 -19.78 6.22 -10.75
C TYR A 163 -18.45 5.52 -11.00
N VAL A 164 -17.44 6.28 -11.44
CA VAL A 164 -16.19 5.66 -11.93
C VAL A 164 -15.40 4.99 -10.82
N LYS A 165 -15.45 5.51 -9.59
CA LYS A 165 -14.86 4.85 -8.42
C LYS A 165 -15.44 3.48 -8.12
N TYR A 166 -16.75 3.28 -8.29
CA TYR A 166 -17.39 1.97 -8.06
C TYR A 166 -17.09 0.98 -9.19
N ILE A 167 -16.96 1.48 -10.42
CA ILE A 167 -16.45 0.70 -11.55
C ILE A 167 -15.01 0.24 -11.26
N GLY A 168 -14.14 1.16 -10.82
CA GLY A 168 -12.77 0.85 -10.38
C GLY A 168 -12.74 -0.16 -9.23
N ALA A 169 -13.64 -0.03 -8.24
CA ALA A 169 -13.78 -1.00 -7.16
C ALA A 169 -14.16 -2.40 -7.65
N GLY A 170 -15.06 -2.49 -8.66
CA GLY A 170 -15.37 -3.76 -9.32
C GLY A 170 -14.18 -4.38 -10.05
N MET A 171 -13.36 -3.55 -10.72
CA MET A 171 -12.11 -4.01 -11.34
C MET A 171 -11.11 -4.54 -10.30
N MET A 172 -10.95 -3.81 -9.19
CA MET A 172 -10.08 -4.21 -8.07
C MET A 172 -10.57 -5.50 -7.40
N LEU A 173 -11.89 -5.68 -7.26
CA LEU A 173 -12.49 -6.89 -6.72
C LEU A 173 -12.20 -8.10 -7.61
N CYS A 174 -12.43 -7.97 -8.91
CA CYS A 174 -12.10 -9.02 -9.88
C CYS A 174 -10.60 -9.34 -9.87
N GLY A 175 -9.74 -8.31 -9.93
CA GLY A 175 -8.28 -8.48 -9.86
C GLY A 175 -7.82 -9.14 -8.56
N GLY A 176 -8.44 -8.79 -7.44
CA GLY A 176 -8.21 -9.40 -6.14
C GLY A 176 -8.58 -10.88 -6.08
N ILE A 177 -9.76 -11.25 -6.61
CA ILE A 177 -10.23 -12.63 -6.68
C ILE A 177 -9.34 -13.45 -7.63
N ILE A 178 -9.02 -12.93 -8.82
CA ILE A 178 -8.11 -13.60 -9.76
C ILE A 178 -6.74 -13.81 -9.12
N GLY A 179 -6.21 -12.78 -8.42
CA GLY A 179 -4.98 -12.88 -7.66
C GLY A 179 -5.02 -13.97 -6.59
N ALA A 180 -6.13 -14.05 -5.84
CA ALA A 180 -6.36 -15.11 -4.86
C ALA A 180 -6.41 -16.51 -5.50
N ILE A 181 -7.09 -16.66 -6.64
CA ILE A 181 -7.17 -17.93 -7.38
C ILE A 181 -5.78 -18.36 -7.86
N LYS A 182 -4.99 -17.44 -8.43
CA LYS A 182 -3.61 -17.70 -8.85
C LYS A 182 -2.70 -18.13 -7.69
N LEU A 183 -3.08 -17.81 -6.46
CA LEU A 183 -2.34 -18.23 -5.27
C LEU A 183 -2.67 -19.63 -4.78
N ILE A 184 -3.79 -20.23 -5.17
CA ILE A 184 -4.20 -21.56 -4.68
C ILE A 184 -3.09 -22.61 -4.86
N PRO A 185 -2.42 -22.75 -6.02
CA PRO A 185 -1.32 -23.71 -6.19
C PRO A 185 -0.12 -23.43 -5.28
N VAL A 186 0.18 -22.15 -5.08
CA VAL A 186 1.27 -21.68 -4.22
C VAL A 186 0.97 -21.97 -2.76
N ILE A 187 -0.26 -21.72 -2.31
CA ILE A 187 -0.78 -22.07 -0.99
C ILE A 187 -0.67 -23.58 -0.77
N TRP A 188 -1.15 -24.38 -1.73
CA TRP A 188 -1.12 -25.84 -1.67
C TRP A 188 0.30 -26.40 -1.51
N THR A 189 1.22 -25.94 -2.36
CA THR A 189 2.64 -26.35 -2.27
C THR A 189 3.32 -25.84 -1.00
N SER A 190 2.90 -24.70 -0.46
CA SER A 190 3.38 -24.13 0.80
C SER A 190 2.99 -25.00 2.00
N ILE A 191 1.70 -25.31 2.11
CA ILE A 191 1.15 -26.19 3.14
C ILE A 191 1.78 -27.57 3.08
N LYS A 192 1.86 -28.19 1.90
CA LYS A 192 2.36 -29.57 1.75
C LYS A 192 3.80 -29.72 2.25
N LYS A 193 4.68 -28.77 1.95
CA LYS A 193 6.07 -28.85 2.43
C LYS A 193 6.17 -28.62 3.93
N VAL A 194 5.36 -27.72 4.50
CA VAL A 194 5.36 -27.44 5.94
C VAL A 194 4.82 -28.63 6.74
N ILE A 195 3.74 -29.27 6.27
CA ILE A 195 3.21 -30.49 6.90
C ILE A 195 4.23 -31.63 6.84
N ASN A 196 4.91 -31.81 5.70
CA ASN A 196 5.92 -32.85 5.55
C ASN A 196 7.16 -32.60 6.43
N ALA A 197 7.57 -31.34 6.61
CA ALA A 197 8.70 -30.96 7.47
C ALA A 197 8.42 -31.24 8.96
N ARG A 198 7.16 -31.16 9.40
CA ARG A 198 6.77 -31.47 10.80
C ARG A 198 7.05 -32.93 11.19
N ASN A 199 7.16 -33.83 10.23
CA ASN A 199 7.46 -35.24 10.47
C ASN A 199 8.97 -35.52 10.64
N SER A 200 9.83 -34.50 10.50
CA SER A 200 11.29 -34.68 10.40
C SER A 200 12.11 -33.94 11.47
N ALA A 201 11.50 -33.07 12.29
CA ALA A 201 12.24 -32.24 13.24
C ALA A 201 11.98 -32.62 14.71
N THR A 202 12.99 -33.21 15.33
CA THR A 202 13.19 -33.23 16.79
C THR A 202 14.09 -32.03 17.11
N GLU A 203 13.56 -30.95 17.70
CA GLU A 203 14.23 -30.06 18.70
C GLU A 203 13.76 -28.59 18.76
N GLU A 204 14.07 -28.02 19.95
CA GLU A 204 13.91 -26.68 20.53
C GLU A 204 12.81 -25.76 19.96
N LYS A 205 11.62 -25.93 20.51
CA LYS A 205 10.55 -24.94 20.36
C LYS A 205 10.98 -23.64 21.03
N ASN A 206 11.04 -22.56 20.26
CA ASN A 206 11.28 -21.22 20.79
C ASN A 206 10.17 -20.88 21.80
N ALA A 207 10.46 -21.00 23.10
CA ALA A 207 9.46 -20.96 24.17
C ALA A 207 8.65 -19.66 24.16
N LEU A 208 9.29 -18.53 23.82
CA LEU A 208 8.63 -17.24 23.67
C LEU A 208 7.59 -17.24 22.54
N GLY A 209 7.87 -17.91 21.42
CA GLY A 209 6.94 -18.02 20.28
C GLY A 209 5.73 -18.87 20.62
N VAL A 210 5.93 -19.98 21.32
CA VAL A 210 4.84 -20.86 21.78
C VAL A 210 3.95 -20.14 22.80
N ILE A 211 4.55 -19.43 23.77
CA ILE A 211 3.80 -18.65 24.76
C ILE A 211 3.01 -17.52 24.08
N ALA A 212 3.62 -16.77 23.16
CA ALA A 212 2.94 -15.71 22.41
C ALA A 212 1.76 -16.25 21.57
N LEU A 213 1.93 -17.42 20.94
CA LEU A 213 0.86 -18.10 20.20
C LEU A 213 -0.28 -18.52 21.13
N MET A 214 0.01 -19.19 22.25
CA MET A 214 -1.02 -19.64 23.20
C MET A 214 -1.79 -18.45 23.80
N LEU A 215 -1.09 -17.39 24.20
CA LEU A 215 -1.71 -16.18 24.73
C LEU A 215 -2.60 -15.49 23.68
N SER A 216 -2.12 -15.35 22.44
CA SER A 216 -2.89 -14.72 21.38
C SER A 216 -4.15 -15.51 21.00
N VAL A 217 -4.08 -16.85 20.99
CA VAL A 217 -5.24 -17.73 20.77
C VAL A 217 -6.28 -17.55 21.86
N ILE A 218 -5.88 -17.58 23.13
CA ILE A 218 -6.84 -17.42 24.25
C ILE A 218 -7.46 -16.02 24.21
N LEU A 219 -6.63 -14.99 24.07
CA LEU A 219 -7.09 -13.60 24.12
C LEU A 219 -7.93 -13.20 22.91
N ILE A 220 -7.75 -13.80 21.72
CA ILE A 220 -8.62 -13.50 20.58
C ILE A 220 -10.03 -14.05 20.77
N PHE A 221 -10.19 -15.19 21.45
CA PHE A 221 -11.53 -15.70 21.83
C PHE A 221 -12.19 -14.80 22.86
N VAL A 222 -11.46 -14.37 23.88
CA VAL A 222 -11.96 -13.42 24.89
C VAL A 222 -12.33 -12.09 24.24
N ALA A 223 -11.46 -11.55 23.39
CA ALA A 223 -11.71 -10.33 22.62
C ALA A 223 -12.93 -10.49 21.70
N GLY A 224 -13.02 -11.59 20.96
CA GLY A 224 -14.14 -11.89 20.09
C GLY A 224 -15.46 -12.01 20.85
N PHE A 225 -15.44 -12.58 22.06
CA PHE A 225 -16.60 -12.66 22.94
C PHE A 225 -17.04 -11.28 23.42
N ILE A 226 -16.11 -10.46 23.90
CA ILE A 226 -16.39 -9.09 24.36
C ILE A 226 -16.90 -8.21 23.22
N ILE A 227 -16.28 -8.31 22.05
CA ILE A 227 -16.61 -7.48 20.88
C ILE A 227 -17.95 -7.89 20.27
N SER A 228 -18.21 -9.19 20.14
CA SER A 228 -19.43 -9.66 19.45
C SER A 228 -20.66 -9.71 20.34
N GLY A 229 -20.49 -9.77 21.67
CA GLY A 229 -21.58 -9.99 22.62
C GLY A 229 -22.29 -11.34 22.45
N SER A 230 -21.79 -12.22 21.58
CA SER A 230 -22.39 -13.51 21.23
C SER A 230 -21.34 -14.59 21.25
N PHE A 231 -21.55 -15.60 22.08
CA PHE A 231 -20.67 -16.76 22.17
C PHE A 231 -20.50 -17.46 20.81
N LEU A 232 -21.57 -17.56 20.02
CA LEU A 232 -21.57 -18.28 18.76
C LEU A 232 -20.72 -17.56 17.70
N VAL A 233 -20.80 -16.23 17.65
CA VAL A 233 -20.01 -15.39 16.74
C VAL A 233 -18.54 -15.40 17.14
N ALA A 234 -18.25 -15.28 18.44
CA ALA A 234 -16.90 -15.35 18.96
C ALA A 234 -16.24 -16.71 18.69
N LEU A 235 -16.98 -17.80 18.82
CA LEU A 235 -16.48 -19.15 18.59
C LEU A 235 -16.23 -19.40 17.10
N ILE A 236 -17.24 -19.20 16.25
CA ILE A 236 -17.12 -19.49 14.81
C ILE A 236 -16.16 -18.49 14.14
N GLY A 237 -16.36 -17.19 14.35
CA GLY A 237 -15.49 -16.15 13.81
C GLY A 237 -14.07 -16.24 14.34
N GLY A 238 -13.90 -16.54 15.64
CA GLY A 238 -12.61 -16.76 16.27
C GLY A 238 -11.87 -17.96 15.69
N ILE A 239 -12.49 -19.15 15.67
CA ILE A 239 -11.87 -20.36 15.10
C ILE A 239 -11.51 -20.13 13.63
N LEU A 240 -12.44 -19.61 12.83
CA LEU A 240 -12.20 -19.40 11.41
C LEU A 240 -11.07 -18.39 11.17
N SER A 241 -11.05 -17.28 11.92
CA SER A 241 -9.98 -16.29 11.82
C SER A 241 -8.61 -16.85 12.22
N LEU A 242 -8.54 -17.70 13.25
CA LEU A 242 -7.32 -18.37 13.67
C LEU A 242 -6.80 -19.34 12.62
N LEU A 243 -7.70 -20.15 12.02
CA LEU A 243 -7.35 -21.09 10.96
C LEU A 243 -6.82 -20.36 9.73
N LEU A 244 -7.53 -19.32 9.28
CA LEU A 244 -7.13 -18.51 8.12
C LEU A 244 -5.81 -17.76 8.40
N ALA A 245 -5.67 -17.14 9.56
CA ALA A 245 -4.45 -16.44 9.95
C ALA A 245 -3.26 -17.41 10.01
N LEU A 246 -3.40 -18.58 10.63
CA LEU A 246 -2.33 -19.57 10.72
C LEU A 246 -1.89 -20.03 9.32
N LEU A 247 -2.87 -20.38 8.49
CA LEU A 247 -2.66 -20.83 7.11
C LEU A 247 -1.86 -19.79 6.31
N PHE A 248 -2.34 -18.54 6.31
CA PHE A 248 -1.75 -17.51 5.47
C PHE A 248 -0.49 -16.88 6.06
N VAL A 249 -0.25 -16.94 7.38
CA VAL A 249 1.06 -16.60 7.96
C VAL A 249 2.13 -17.54 7.42
N ILE A 250 1.87 -18.84 7.42
CA ILE A 250 2.82 -19.84 6.91
C ILE A 250 3.09 -19.64 5.41
N VAL A 251 2.05 -19.36 4.62
CA VAL A 251 2.19 -19.07 3.19
C VAL A 251 2.99 -17.77 2.97
N SER A 252 2.66 -16.70 3.71
CA SER A 252 3.34 -15.40 3.64
C SER A 252 4.82 -15.52 4.00
N ALA A 253 5.14 -16.22 5.09
CA ALA A 253 6.50 -16.52 5.55
C ALA A 253 7.38 -17.19 4.49
N ARG A 254 6.82 -18.14 3.73
CA ARG A 254 7.53 -18.84 2.67
C ARG A 254 7.62 -18.03 1.39
N LEU A 255 6.53 -17.34 1.00
CA LEU A 255 6.52 -16.50 -0.20
C LEU A 255 7.50 -15.33 -0.08
N ALA A 256 7.61 -14.75 1.12
CA ALA A 256 8.66 -13.80 1.44
C ALA A 256 10.06 -14.34 1.10
N GLY A 257 10.30 -15.63 1.35
CA GLY A 257 11.55 -16.31 1.01
C GLY A 257 11.80 -16.53 -0.49
N THR A 258 10.76 -16.62 -1.31
CA THR A 258 10.93 -16.82 -2.76
C THR A 258 10.94 -15.51 -3.55
N ILE A 259 10.08 -14.56 -3.19
CA ILE A 259 9.80 -13.36 -4.00
C ILE A 259 9.92 -12.03 -3.21
N GLY A 260 10.17 -12.08 -1.89
CA GLY A 260 10.18 -10.91 -1.02
C GLY A 260 8.80 -10.57 -0.43
N CYS A 261 8.76 -9.82 0.67
CA CYS A 261 7.50 -9.39 1.29
C CYS A 261 6.78 -8.34 0.44
N SER A 262 7.51 -7.50 -0.28
CA SER A 262 6.93 -6.43 -1.11
C SER A 262 6.18 -6.98 -2.32
N ASN A 263 6.63 -8.13 -2.83
CA ASN A 263 5.97 -8.85 -3.92
C ASN A 263 5.05 -9.98 -3.43
N ALA A 264 5.08 -10.29 -2.12
CA ALA A 264 4.16 -11.26 -1.54
C ALA A 264 2.73 -10.71 -1.69
N PRO A 265 1.79 -11.51 -2.21
CA PRO A 265 0.44 -11.04 -2.50
C PRO A 265 -0.44 -11.04 -1.25
N VAL A 266 -0.02 -10.26 -0.25
CA VAL A 266 -0.74 -10.04 1.01
C VAL A 266 -2.16 -9.54 0.75
N SER A 267 -2.34 -8.69 -0.26
CA SER A 267 -3.66 -8.22 -0.71
C SER A 267 -4.56 -9.36 -1.20
N GLY A 268 -4.03 -10.32 -1.97
CA GLY A 268 -4.78 -11.50 -2.42
C GLY A 268 -5.18 -12.41 -1.26
N MET A 269 -4.26 -12.66 -0.32
CA MET A 269 -4.53 -13.45 0.90
C MET A 269 -5.55 -12.75 1.81
N THR A 270 -5.53 -11.42 1.86
CA THR A 270 -6.50 -10.59 2.58
C THR A 270 -7.90 -10.76 1.99
N ILE A 271 -8.03 -10.60 0.67
CA ILE A 271 -9.31 -10.69 -0.03
C ILE A 271 -9.89 -12.10 0.10
N ALA A 272 -9.07 -13.13 -0.12
CA ALA A 272 -9.50 -14.52 0.07
C ALA A 272 -10.06 -14.76 1.48
N SER A 273 -9.32 -14.29 2.49
CA SER A 273 -9.72 -14.43 3.90
C SER A 273 -11.03 -13.72 4.20
N LEU A 274 -11.18 -12.48 3.71
CA LEU A 274 -12.38 -11.68 3.90
C LEU A 274 -13.59 -12.29 3.19
N VAL A 275 -13.44 -12.81 1.96
CA VAL A 275 -14.53 -13.49 1.26
C VAL A 275 -15.00 -14.71 2.04
N ILE A 276 -14.08 -15.57 2.50
CA ILE A 276 -14.42 -16.77 3.28
C ILE A 276 -15.13 -16.38 4.58
N MET A 277 -14.61 -15.38 5.31
CA MET A 277 -15.25 -14.88 6.54
C MET A 277 -16.64 -14.30 6.27
N THR A 278 -16.80 -13.53 5.19
CA THR A 278 -18.07 -12.86 4.87
C THR A 278 -19.14 -13.86 4.44
N LEU A 279 -18.77 -14.87 3.65
CA LEU A 279 -19.67 -15.97 3.30
C LEU A 279 -20.11 -16.76 4.53
N ALA A 280 -19.19 -17.02 5.47
CA ALA A 280 -19.53 -17.69 6.73
C ALA A 280 -20.55 -16.87 7.54
N PHE A 281 -20.34 -15.55 7.70
CA PHE A 281 -21.24 -14.67 8.43
C PHE A 281 -22.63 -14.59 7.76
N VAL A 282 -22.68 -14.45 6.44
CA VAL A 282 -23.93 -14.42 5.68
C VAL A 282 -24.68 -15.74 5.77
N SER A 283 -23.98 -16.88 5.69
CA SER A 283 -24.60 -18.21 5.83
C SER A 283 -25.25 -18.44 7.21
N MET A 284 -24.75 -17.74 8.24
CA MET A 284 -25.27 -17.77 9.61
C MET A 284 -26.33 -16.67 9.86
N GLY A 285 -26.68 -15.87 8.85
CA GLY A 285 -27.63 -14.76 8.95
C GLY A 285 -27.10 -13.52 9.67
N TRP A 286 -25.78 -13.40 9.88
CA TRP A 286 -25.15 -12.28 10.57
C TRP A 286 -24.84 -11.12 9.63
N THR A 287 -25.88 -10.44 9.13
CA THR A 287 -25.73 -9.41 8.07
C THR A 287 -25.83 -7.96 8.56
N ASN A 288 -26.20 -7.74 9.83
CA ASN A 288 -26.36 -6.39 10.39
C ASN A 288 -25.04 -5.58 10.41
N GLN A 289 -25.15 -4.25 10.51
CA GLN A 289 -24.00 -3.34 10.56
C GLN A 289 -23.00 -3.71 11.68
N ASN A 290 -23.49 -4.06 12.86
CA ASN A 290 -22.65 -4.51 13.98
C ASN A 290 -21.82 -5.75 13.59
N TYR A 291 -22.41 -6.71 12.88
CA TYR A 291 -21.67 -7.90 12.42
C TYR A 291 -20.66 -7.59 11.32
N SER A 292 -20.89 -6.55 10.51
CA SER A 292 -19.91 -6.05 9.55
C SER A 292 -18.68 -5.49 10.26
N GLU A 293 -18.87 -4.72 11.33
CA GLU A 293 -17.77 -4.20 12.16
C GLU A 293 -16.99 -5.32 12.85
N ILE A 294 -17.70 -6.30 13.45
CA ILE A 294 -17.09 -7.49 14.07
C ILE A 294 -16.28 -8.28 13.03
N LEU A 295 -16.83 -8.50 11.83
CA LEU A 295 -16.14 -9.19 10.74
C LEU A 295 -14.87 -8.46 10.32
N LEU A 296 -14.94 -7.13 10.18
CA LEU A 296 -13.78 -6.32 9.82
C LEU A 296 -12.71 -6.36 10.93
N LEU A 297 -13.09 -6.46 12.21
CA LEU A 297 -12.13 -6.67 13.30
C LEU A 297 -11.42 -8.02 13.20
N PHE A 298 -12.14 -9.12 12.90
CA PHE A 298 -11.49 -10.40 12.58
C PHE A 298 -10.62 -10.30 11.32
N GLY A 299 -11.04 -9.51 10.32
CA GLY A 299 -10.24 -9.18 9.16
C GLY A 299 -8.93 -8.49 9.53
N VAL A 300 -8.97 -7.47 10.39
CA VAL A 300 -7.77 -6.78 10.90
C VAL A 300 -6.82 -7.77 11.58
N PHE A 301 -7.34 -8.72 12.37
CA PHE A 301 -6.52 -9.77 12.96
C PHE A 301 -5.78 -10.59 11.90
N ILE A 302 -6.52 -11.13 10.93
CA ILE A 302 -5.97 -12.00 9.88
C ILE A 302 -4.93 -11.24 9.06
N VAL A 303 -5.27 -10.06 8.55
CA VAL A 303 -4.41 -9.28 7.64
C VAL A 303 -3.14 -8.81 8.33
N THR A 304 -3.27 -8.32 9.57
CA THR A 304 -2.11 -7.92 10.37
C THR A 304 -1.21 -9.12 10.62
N ALA A 305 -1.79 -10.29 10.91
CA ALA A 305 -1.00 -11.49 11.15
C ALA A 305 -0.22 -11.91 9.89
N ILE A 306 -0.88 -11.95 8.73
CA ILE A 306 -0.26 -12.30 7.44
C ILE A 306 0.92 -11.39 7.10
N SER A 307 0.73 -10.07 7.26
CA SER A 307 1.76 -9.07 6.97
C SER A 307 2.94 -9.18 7.94
N VAL A 308 2.67 -9.31 9.24
CA VAL A 308 3.70 -9.42 10.28
C VAL A 308 4.48 -10.72 10.15
N GLY A 309 3.83 -11.82 9.79
CA GLY A 309 4.45 -13.14 9.64
C GLY A 309 5.50 -13.19 8.53
N GLY A 310 5.19 -12.59 7.37
CA GLY A 310 6.15 -12.45 6.26
C GLY A 310 7.35 -11.57 6.66
N GLY A 311 7.06 -10.38 7.20
CA GLY A 311 8.09 -9.43 7.65
C GLY A 311 9.01 -10.00 8.73
N TYR A 312 8.43 -10.74 9.70
CA TYR A 312 9.18 -11.38 10.77
C TYR A 312 10.19 -12.38 10.22
N MET A 313 9.78 -13.19 9.23
CA MET A 313 10.67 -14.17 8.61
C MET A 313 11.80 -13.53 7.80
N GLN A 314 11.55 -12.41 7.11
CA GLN A 314 12.64 -11.63 6.51
C GLN A 314 13.59 -11.12 7.60
N THR A 315 13.09 -10.45 8.63
CA THR A 315 13.95 -9.92 9.69
C THR A 315 14.77 -11.01 10.38
N GLN A 316 14.18 -12.20 10.61
CA GLN A 316 14.92 -13.33 11.16
C GLN A 316 15.96 -13.90 10.19
N LYS A 317 15.74 -13.82 8.88
CA LYS A 317 16.76 -14.19 7.90
C LYS A 317 17.93 -13.21 7.93
N VAL A 318 17.68 -11.90 8.00
CA VAL A 318 18.73 -10.89 8.20
C VAL A 318 19.53 -11.23 9.47
N ASN A 319 18.84 -11.49 10.58
CA ASN A 319 19.46 -11.89 11.85
C ASN A 319 20.35 -13.12 11.72
N TYR A 320 19.88 -14.15 11.00
CA TYR A 320 20.66 -15.37 10.73
C TYR A 320 21.92 -15.07 9.91
N MET A 321 21.82 -14.22 8.87
CA MET A 321 22.95 -13.89 7.99
C MET A 321 24.04 -13.08 8.70
N ILE A 322 23.67 -12.18 9.62
CA ILE A 322 24.61 -11.37 10.40
C ILE A 322 25.12 -12.08 11.67
N GLY A 323 24.68 -13.31 11.94
CA GLY A 323 25.06 -14.06 13.15
C GLY A 323 24.45 -13.53 14.45
N GLY A 324 23.33 -12.81 14.38
CA GLY A 324 22.66 -12.23 15.54
C GLY A 324 21.81 -13.24 16.34
N SER A 325 21.43 -12.90 17.57
CA SER A 325 20.67 -13.81 18.42
C SER A 325 19.16 -13.80 18.09
N ASN A 326 18.61 -14.99 17.79
CA ASN A 326 17.18 -15.14 17.44
C ASN A 326 16.23 -14.66 18.54
N ARG A 327 16.61 -14.83 19.81
CA ARG A 327 15.79 -14.47 20.97
C ARG A 327 15.68 -12.95 21.14
N GLU A 328 16.78 -12.22 21.00
CA GLU A 328 16.75 -10.76 21.09
C GLU A 328 16.03 -10.17 19.88
N MET A 329 16.30 -10.68 18.67
CA MET A 329 15.61 -10.22 17.46
C MET A 329 14.09 -10.38 17.59
N MET A 330 13.62 -11.54 18.09
CA MET A 330 12.20 -11.77 18.30
C MET A 330 11.58 -10.77 19.29
N LYS A 331 12.25 -10.49 20.41
CA LYS A 331 11.76 -9.52 21.41
C LYS A 331 11.65 -8.11 20.83
N TYR A 332 12.70 -7.63 20.17
CA TYR A 332 12.71 -6.28 19.60
C TYR A 332 11.73 -6.16 18.43
N TYR A 333 11.59 -7.21 17.60
CA TYR A 333 10.59 -7.23 16.55
C TYR A 333 9.16 -7.23 17.11
N MET A 334 8.92 -7.93 18.22
CA MET A 334 7.62 -7.91 18.92
C MET A 334 7.31 -6.51 19.46
N ILE A 335 8.28 -5.85 20.11
CA ILE A 335 8.13 -4.48 20.60
C ILE A 335 7.86 -3.52 19.43
N ALA A 336 8.65 -3.61 18.35
CA ALA A 336 8.49 -2.80 17.16
C ALA A 336 7.12 -3.02 16.50
N GLY A 337 6.65 -4.26 16.42
CA GLY A 337 5.32 -4.60 15.91
C GLY A 337 4.21 -4.00 16.75
N ILE A 338 4.31 -4.07 18.08
CA ILE A 338 3.35 -3.44 19.00
C ILE A 338 3.36 -1.92 18.82
N VAL A 339 4.52 -1.28 18.85
CA VAL A 339 4.65 0.17 18.62
C VAL A 339 4.10 0.56 17.25
N GLY A 340 4.31 -0.27 16.23
CA GLY A 340 3.73 -0.11 14.90
C GLY A 340 2.20 -0.11 14.94
N VAL A 341 1.58 -1.05 15.69
CA VAL A 341 0.12 -1.07 15.89
C VAL A 341 -0.36 0.21 16.58
N PHE A 342 0.33 0.67 17.63
CA PHE A 342 -0.01 1.93 18.30
C PHE A 342 0.04 3.12 17.35
N THR A 343 1.11 3.19 16.56
CA THR A 343 1.33 4.29 15.62
C THR A 343 0.26 4.29 14.53
N VAL A 344 0.06 3.18 13.84
CA VAL A 344 -0.90 3.09 12.72
C VAL A 344 -2.33 3.31 13.21
N VAL A 345 -2.75 2.64 14.29
CA VAL A 345 -4.12 2.78 14.81
C VAL A 345 -4.33 4.19 15.37
N GLY A 346 -3.36 4.74 16.10
CA GLY A 346 -3.42 6.09 16.65
C GLY A 346 -3.56 7.14 15.56
N THR A 347 -2.69 7.09 14.53
CA THR A 347 -2.77 7.99 13.37
C THR A 347 -4.10 7.83 12.64
N THR A 348 -4.59 6.60 12.42
CA THR A 348 -5.86 6.37 11.74
C THR A 348 -7.06 6.96 12.51
N VAL A 349 -7.05 6.88 13.84
CA VAL A 349 -8.10 7.47 14.68
C VAL A 349 -8.07 9.00 14.61
N ILE A 350 -6.88 9.60 14.69
CA ILE A 350 -6.72 11.07 14.59
C ILE A 350 -7.19 11.58 13.22
N LEU A 351 -6.85 10.86 12.14
CA LEU A 351 -7.21 11.24 10.78
C LEU A 351 -8.60 10.73 10.36
N ALA A 352 -9.34 10.01 11.22
CA ALA A 352 -10.61 9.38 10.86
C ALA A 352 -11.61 10.33 10.16
N PRO A 353 -11.79 11.60 10.60
CA PRO A 353 -12.68 12.53 9.90
C PRO A 353 -12.24 12.80 8.45
N GLN A 354 -10.94 12.92 8.21
CA GLN A 354 -10.37 13.19 6.89
C GLN A 354 -10.38 11.94 6.00
N LEU A 355 -10.20 10.76 6.59
CA LEU A 355 -10.22 9.47 5.89
C LEU A 355 -11.64 9.07 5.45
N GLN A 356 -12.66 9.48 6.21
CA GLN A 356 -14.07 9.23 5.89
C GLN A 356 -14.62 10.17 4.81
N MET A 357 -13.94 11.27 4.50
CA MET A 357 -14.33 12.18 3.42
C MET A 357 -14.25 11.47 2.08
N THR A 358 -15.39 10.96 1.63
CA THR A 358 -15.57 10.40 0.30
C THR A 358 -16.19 11.45 -0.62
N GLY A 359 -15.77 11.47 -1.87
CA GLY A 359 -16.16 12.51 -2.82
C GLY A 359 -15.31 12.45 -4.07
N SER A 360 -15.39 13.48 -4.89
CA SER A 360 -14.67 13.56 -6.16
C SER A 360 -13.16 13.70 -6.02
N ASN A 361 -12.72 14.57 -5.11
CA ASN A 361 -11.30 14.80 -4.81
C ASN A 361 -11.03 14.64 -3.29
N PRO A 362 -11.07 13.40 -2.75
CA PRO A 362 -10.82 13.19 -1.34
C PRO A 362 -9.38 13.57 -1.00
N PRO A 363 -9.11 14.11 0.20
CA PRO A 363 -7.75 14.45 0.62
C PRO A 363 -6.84 13.21 0.64
N PHE A 364 -7.41 12.02 0.87
CA PHE A 364 -6.69 10.75 0.83
C PHE A 364 -7.40 9.74 -0.08
N GLY A 365 -6.69 9.27 -1.11
CA GLY A 365 -7.13 8.13 -1.90
C GLY A 365 -6.92 6.82 -1.13
N LEU A 366 -8.01 6.18 -0.69
CA LEU A 366 -7.97 4.90 0.05
C LEU A 366 -8.44 3.69 -0.78
N PRO A 367 -7.77 3.33 -1.89
CA PRO A 367 -8.26 2.28 -2.80
C PRO A 367 -8.39 0.91 -2.12
N GLN A 368 -7.41 0.53 -1.30
CA GLN A 368 -7.41 -0.77 -0.62
C GLN A 368 -8.49 -0.85 0.46
N ALA A 369 -8.66 0.19 1.27
CA ALA A 369 -9.71 0.24 2.29
C ALA A 369 -11.09 0.23 1.65
N ASN A 370 -11.28 0.98 0.56
CA ASN A 370 -12.56 1.03 -0.14
C ASN A 370 -12.88 -0.26 -0.88
N LEU A 371 -11.88 -0.98 -1.40
CA LEU A 371 -12.09 -2.32 -1.91
C LEU A 371 -12.62 -3.26 -0.82
N ILE A 372 -11.99 -3.27 0.35
CA ILE A 372 -12.41 -4.08 1.50
C ILE A 372 -13.83 -3.69 1.93
N ALA A 373 -14.10 -2.40 2.07
CA ALA A 373 -15.43 -1.89 2.42
C ALA A 373 -16.49 -2.29 1.39
N THR A 374 -16.21 -2.11 0.09
CA THR A 374 -17.11 -2.47 -1.02
C THR A 374 -17.41 -3.96 -1.04
N LEU A 375 -16.39 -4.80 -0.85
CA LEU A 375 -16.54 -6.25 -0.80
C LEU A 375 -17.40 -6.67 0.41
N THR A 376 -17.05 -6.21 1.61
CA THR A 376 -17.75 -6.59 2.84
C THR A 376 -19.19 -6.08 2.83
N THR A 377 -19.40 -4.79 2.55
CA THR A 377 -20.76 -4.23 2.49
C THR A 377 -21.57 -4.84 1.36
N GLY A 378 -20.97 -5.10 0.20
CA GLY A 378 -21.66 -5.71 -0.93
C GLY A 378 -22.18 -7.11 -0.65
N ILE A 379 -21.35 -7.97 -0.05
CA ILE A 379 -21.74 -9.34 0.29
C ILE A 379 -22.70 -9.37 1.50
N MET A 380 -22.50 -8.50 2.50
CA MET A 380 -23.32 -8.48 3.73
C MET A 380 -24.69 -7.85 3.54
N SER A 381 -24.77 -6.72 2.84
CA SER A 381 -26.00 -5.92 2.73
C SER A 381 -26.81 -6.18 1.47
N GLY A 382 -26.21 -6.75 0.42
CA GLY A 382 -26.81 -6.89 -0.91
C GLY A 382 -27.05 -5.58 -1.67
N ASN A 383 -26.89 -4.41 -1.02
CA ASN A 383 -27.25 -3.09 -1.53
C ASN A 383 -26.08 -2.34 -2.18
N LEU A 384 -25.30 -3.02 -3.02
CA LEU A 384 -24.23 -2.39 -3.78
C LEU A 384 -24.73 -1.91 -5.15
N PRO A 385 -24.17 -0.86 -5.77
CA PRO A 385 -24.42 -0.52 -7.17
C PRO A 385 -23.85 -1.62 -8.10
N TRP A 386 -24.49 -2.79 -8.11
CA TRP A 386 -24.01 -4.01 -8.77
C TRP A 386 -23.77 -3.80 -10.25
N ILE A 387 -24.56 -2.96 -10.91
CA ILE A 387 -24.37 -2.63 -12.33
C ILE A 387 -22.97 -2.04 -12.57
N MET A 388 -22.53 -1.08 -11.74
CA MET A 388 -21.21 -0.46 -11.86
C MET A 388 -20.09 -1.46 -11.55
N VAL A 389 -20.29 -2.28 -10.51
CA VAL A 389 -19.34 -3.30 -10.11
C VAL A 389 -19.18 -4.37 -11.20
N ILE A 390 -20.28 -4.85 -11.79
CA ILE A 390 -20.29 -5.82 -12.88
C ILE A 390 -19.60 -5.26 -14.12
N VAL A 391 -19.87 -4.00 -14.48
CA VAL A 391 -19.13 -3.34 -15.57
C VAL A 391 -17.62 -3.34 -15.27
N GLY A 392 -17.23 -3.02 -14.04
CA GLY A 392 -15.85 -3.12 -13.59
C GLY A 392 -15.26 -4.54 -13.70
N ILE A 393 -16.01 -5.55 -13.28
CA ILE A 393 -15.61 -6.97 -13.37
C ILE A 393 -15.39 -7.37 -14.84
N VAL A 394 -16.32 -7.03 -15.74
CA VAL A 394 -16.20 -7.34 -17.17
C VAL A 394 -14.98 -6.67 -17.77
N MET A 395 -14.72 -5.39 -17.46
CA MET A 395 -13.51 -4.72 -17.91
C MET A 395 -12.24 -5.38 -17.35
N ALA A 396 -12.24 -5.77 -16.07
CA ALA A 396 -11.11 -6.49 -15.48
C ALA A 396 -10.86 -7.85 -16.14
N ILE A 397 -11.90 -8.59 -16.53
CA ILE A 397 -11.75 -9.85 -17.28
C ILE A 397 -11.14 -9.59 -18.66
N VAL A 398 -11.58 -8.55 -19.36
CA VAL A 398 -10.98 -8.18 -20.66
C VAL A 398 -9.51 -7.81 -20.48
N LEU A 399 -9.16 -6.99 -19.49
CA LEU A 399 -7.77 -6.65 -19.18
C LEU A 399 -6.94 -7.87 -18.79
N TRP A 400 -7.54 -8.81 -18.05
CA TRP A 400 -6.90 -10.08 -17.70
C TRP A 400 -6.59 -10.92 -18.93
N MET A 401 -7.52 -11.01 -19.89
CA MET A 401 -7.31 -11.72 -21.17
C MET A 401 -6.24 -11.08 -22.05
N LEU A 402 -5.98 -9.78 -21.85
CA LEU A 402 -4.91 -9.04 -22.52
C LEU A 402 -3.57 -9.10 -21.76
N ASP A 403 -3.47 -9.92 -20.71
CA ASP A 403 -2.30 -10.03 -19.83
C ASP A 403 -1.87 -8.70 -19.18
N LEU A 404 -2.82 -7.79 -18.95
CA LEU A 404 -2.56 -6.50 -18.31
C LEU A 404 -2.70 -6.59 -16.78
N PRO A 405 -1.91 -5.79 -16.02
CA PRO A 405 -1.98 -5.77 -14.56
C PRO A 405 -3.25 -5.06 -14.06
N ILE A 406 -4.32 -5.84 -13.91
CA ILE A 406 -5.68 -5.38 -13.54
C ILE A 406 -5.67 -4.43 -12.34
N MET A 407 -4.98 -4.79 -11.26
CA MET A 407 -4.94 -3.99 -10.04
C MET A 407 -4.36 -2.61 -10.28
N THR A 408 -3.29 -2.52 -11.07
CA THR A 408 -2.63 -1.25 -11.39
C THR A 408 -3.53 -0.36 -12.24
N VAL A 409 -4.21 -0.92 -13.24
CA VAL A 409 -5.17 -0.18 -14.07
C VAL A 409 -6.36 0.28 -13.22
N ALA A 410 -6.86 -0.57 -12.33
CA ALA A 410 -7.99 -0.26 -11.45
C ALA A 410 -7.66 0.84 -10.43
N LEU A 411 -6.42 0.89 -9.93
CA LEU A 411 -5.93 2.03 -9.14
C LEU A 411 -6.02 3.35 -9.91
N GLY A 412 -5.77 3.32 -11.23
CA GLY A 412 -5.94 4.47 -12.12
C GLY A 412 -7.38 4.97 -12.22
N PHE A 413 -8.37 4.07 -12.16
CA PHE A 413 -9.79 4.44 -12.13
C PHE A 413 -10.21 5.09 -10.82
N TYR A 414 -9.55 4.70 -9.73
CA TYR A 414 -9.94 5.08 -8.38
C TYR A 414 -9.23 6.36 -7.90
N LEU A 415 -7.93 6.46 -8.16
CA LEU A 415 -7.12 7.60 -7.73
C LEU A 415 -7.38 8.82 -8.61
N PRO A 416 -7.30 10.03 -8.04
CA PRO A 416 -7.30 11.25 -8.83
C PRO A 416 -6.21 11.21 -9.91
N ILE A 417 -6.54 11.71 -11.11
CA ILE A 417 -5.55 11.81 -12.19
C ILE A 417 -4.37 12.72 -11.81
N SER A 418 -4.57 13.65 -10.86
CA SER A 418 -3.50 14.44 -10.25
C SER A 418 -2.41 13.60 -9.60
N THR A 419 -2.83 12.57 -8.84
CA THR A 419 -1.94 11.63 -8.15
C THR A 419 -1.22 10.72 -9.12
N THR A 420 -1.92 10.15 -10.10
CA THR A 420 -1.30 9.20 -11.04
C THR A 420 -0.37 9.90 -12.04
N SER A 421 -0.66 11.15 -12.41
CA SER A 421 0.20 11.96 -13.28
C SER A 421 1.56 12.27 -12.65
N ILE A 422 1.60 12.67 -11.37
CA ILE A 422 2.87 12.96 -10.70
C ILE A 422 3.70 11.70 -10.43
N ILE A 423 3.05 10.56 -10.19
CA ILE A 423 3.71 9.25 -10.10
C ILE A 423 4.34 8.90 -11.46
N LEU A 424 3.63 9.13 -12.57
CA LEU A 424 4.20 8.96 -13.91
C LEU A 424 5.41 9.87 -14.14
N VAL A 425 5.35 11.15 -13.73
CA VAL A 425 6.51 12.05 -13.83
C VAL A 425 7.71 11.48 -13.09
N GLY A 426 7.54 11.04 -11.84
CA GLY A 426 8.62 10.39 -11.08
C GLY A 426 9.24 9.19 -11.79
N ALA A 427 8.40 8.33 -12.38
CA ALA A 427 8.83 7.18 -13.15
C ALA A 427 9.56 7.56 -14.45
N LEU A 428 9.12 8.62 -15.13
CA LEU A 428 9.79 9.18 -16.30
C LEU A 428 11.18 9.73 -15.94
N LEU A 429 11.34 10.36 -14.77
CA LEU A 429 12.67 10.80 -14.30
C LEU A 429 13.63 9.62 -14.12
N LYS A 430 13.15 8.50 -13.54
CA LYS A 430 13.93 7.26 -13.48
C LYS A 430 14.29 6.76 -14.86
N LEU A 431 13.33 6.71 -15.79
CA LEU A 431 13.56 6.26 -17.17
C LEU A 431 14.59 7.14 -17.90
N ILE A 432 14.56 8.46 -17.67
CA ILE A 432 15.55 9.39 -18.23
C ILE A 432 16.93 9.04 -17.68
N VAL A 433 17.09 8.92 -16.35
CA VAL A 433 18.38 8.54 -15.72
C VAL A 433 18.87 7.18 -16.25
N ASP A 434 17.96 6.23 -16.42
CA ASP A 434 18.22 4.87 -16.88
C ASP A 434 18.73 4.82 -18.33
N LYS A 435 18.13 5.60 -19.23
CA LYS A 435 18.46 5.63 -20.66
C LYS A 435 19.64 6.52 -21.03
N THR A 436 19.90 7.59 -20.28
CA THR A 436 20.99 8.54 -20.57
C THR A 436 22.31 8.13 -19.93
N THR A 437 22.30 7.31 -18.87
CA THR A 437 23.51 6.87 -18.19
C THR A 437 24.18 5.75 -18.98
N LYS A 438 25.41 6.00 -19.45
CA LYS A 438 26.24 5.00 -20.12
C LYS A 438 27.06 4.21 -19.08
N GLY A 439 27.06 2.88 -19.20
CA GLY A 439 27.78 1.94 -18.33
C GLY A 439 26.91 1.34 -17.23
N GLU A 440 26.88 0.00 -17.13
CA GLU A 440 25.98 -0.75 -16.24
C GLU A 440 26.22 -0.46 -14.76
N ALA A 441 27.48 -0.41 -14.32
CA ALA A 441 27.81 -0.18 -12.91
C ALA A 441 27.46 1.26 -12.46
N LEU A 442 27.71 2.27 -13.31
CA LEU A 442 27.33 3.66 -13.01
C LEU A 442 25.81 3.83 -13.02
N LYS A 443 25.13 3.16 -13.95
CA LYS A 443 23.67 3.11 -14.02
C LYS A 443 23.07 2.52 -12.75
N ALA A 444 23.52 1.33 -12.34
CA ALA A 444 23.08 0.69 -11.10
C ALA A 444 23.26 1.60 -9.89
N LYS A 445 24.43 2.24 -9.76
CA LYS A 445 24.71 3.19 -8.67
C LYS A 445 23.77 4.40 -8.68
N ARG A 446 23.52 5.02 -9.84
CA ARG A 446 22.59 6.15 -9.97
C ARG A 446 21.15 5.77 -9.65
N ILE A 447 20.71 4.61 -10.08
CA ILE A 447 19.37 4.11 -9.78
C ILE A 447 19.22 3.83 -8.28
N GLN A 448 20.20 3.16 -7.67
CA GLN A 448 20.22 2.91 -6.21
C GLN A 448 20.22 4.22 -5.41
N SER A 449 21.09 5.17 -5.76
CA SER A 449 21.10 6.51 -5.15
C SER A 449 19.79 7.28 -5.38
N GLY A 450 19.16 7.10 -6.54
CA GLY A 450 17.84 7.66 -6.85
C GLY A 450 16.73 7.08 -6.00
N VAL A 451 16.78 5.78 -5.70
CA VAL A 451 15.88 5.14 -4.72
C VAL A 451 16.10 5.73 -3.33
N SER A 452 17.36 5.89 -2.88
CA SER A 452 17.66 6.55 -1.60
C SER A 452 17.17 8.00 -1.54
N LEU A 453 17.38 8.78 -2.60
CA LEU A 453 16.86 10.16 -2.72
C LEU A 453 15.34 10.18 -2.68
N SER A 454 14.68 9.24 -3.35
CA SER A 454 13.22 9.12 -3.36
C SER A 454 12.66 8.79 -1.98
N SER A 455 13.31 7.89 -1.23
CA SER A 455 12.98 7.65 0.19
C SER A 455 13.12 8.93 1.02
N GLY A 456 14.13 9.74 0.72
CA GLY A 456 14.32 11.06 1.32
C GLY A 456 13.15 12.01 1.02
N LEU A 457 12.73 12.12 -0.25
CA LEU A 457 11.58 12.94 -0.65
C LEU A 457 10.29 12.54 0.10
N ILE A 458 10.06 11.24 0.21
CA ILE A 458 8.90 10.69 0.92
C ILE A 458 8.98 11.07 2.39
N ALA A 459 10.11 10.84 3.05
CA ALA A 459 10.32 11.16 4.47
C ALA A 459 10.22 12.67 4.76
N GLY A 460 10.92 13.48 3.97
CA GLY A 460 10.93 14.94 4.13
C GLY A 460 9.56 15.57 3.88
N GLY A 461 8.88 15.18 2.80
CA GLY A 461 7.52 15.63 2.54
C GLY A 461 6.53 15.18 3.60
N SER A 462 6.63 13.94 4.09
CA SER A 462 5.72 13.41 5.11
C SER A 462 5.92 14.08 6.48
N ILE A 463 7.17 14.27 6.91
CA ILE A 463 7.48 14.90 8.20
C ILE A 463 7.13 16.38 8.20
N ILE A 464 7.52 17.12 7.15
CA ILE A 464 7.20 18.55 7.05
C ILE A 464 5.69 18.75 6.85
N GLY A 465 5.04 17.91 6.06
CA GLY A 465 3.58 17.91 5.91
C GLY A 465 2.87 17.64 7.25
N LEU A 466 3.34 16.69 8.05
CA LEU A 466 2.80 16.43 9.39
C LEU A 466 2.97 17.63 10.32
N ILE A 467 4.13 18.29 10.30
CA ILE A 467 4.35 19.54 11.04
C ILE A 467 3.34 20.61 10.58
N GLY A 468 3.12 20.74 9.27
CA GLY A 468 2.09 21.61 8.71
C GLY A 468 0.70 21.32 9.26
N ILE A 469 0.29 20.04 9.27
CA ILE A 469 -1.00 19.63 9.85
C ILE A 469 -1.10 20.04 11.32
N ILE A 470 -0.06 19.77 12.12
CA ILE A 470 -0.03 20.15 13.54
C ILE A 470 -0.18 21.67 13.71
N LEU A 471 0.52 22.47 12.90
CA LEU A 471 0.45 23.93 12.98
C LEU A 471 -0.91 24.51 12.57
N HIS A 472 -1.59 23.91 11.58
CA HIS A 472 -2.96 24.30 11.21
C HIS A 472 -3.97 23.89 12.29
N VAL A 473 -3.88 22.66 12.80
CA VAL A 473 -4.79 22.15 13.84
C VAL A 473 -4.65 22.92 15.16
N THR A 474 -3.44 23.35 15.49
CA THR A 474 -3.17 24.18 16.69
C THR A 474 -3.48 25.66 16.50
N GLY A 475 -3.84 26.09 15.27
CA GLY A 475 -4.13 27.48 14.94
C GLY A 475 -2.92 28.41 14.90
N LEU A 476 -1.70 27.87 14.99
CA LEU A 476 -0.45 28.63 14.88
C LEU A 476 -0.21 29.11 13.44
N LEU A 477 -0.72 28.39 12.44
CA LEU A 477 -0.78 28.80 11.04
C LEU A 477 -2.24 28.92 10.60
N LYS A 478 -2.55 30.00 9.87
CA LYS A 478 -3.85 30.18 9.20
C LYS A 478 -3.75 29.70 7.76
N ASP A 479 -4.85 29.18 7.23
CA ASP A 479 -4.95 28.78 5.83
C ASP A 479 -4.63 29.98 4.93
N ALA A 480 -3.45 29.95 4.32
CA ALA A 480 -3.05 30.93 3.32
C ALA A 480 -3.39 30.38 1.94
N SER A 481 -4.09 31.18 1.14
CA SER A 481 -4.29 30.88 -0.27
C SER A 481 -3.34 31.73 -1.11
N PRO A 482 -2.61 31.13 -2.08
CA PRO A 482 -1.73 31.88 -2.95
C PRO A 482 -2.56 32.90 -3.76
N LYS A 483 -1.97 34.06 -4.05
CA LYS A 483 -2.60 35.14 -4.83
C LYS A 483 -1.79 35.48 -6.08
N GLY A 484 -2.46 35.94 -7.13
CA GLY A 484 -1.83 36.37 -8.38
C GLY A 484 -1.14 35.20 -9.12
N PHE A 485 0.06 35.45 -9.65
CA PHE A 485 0.83 34.45 -10.41
C PHE A 485 1.09 33.15 -9.62
N ALA A 486 1.30 33.27 -8.29
CA ALA A 486 1.55 32.12 -7.42
C ALA A 486 0.33 31.17 -7.30
N ALA A 487 -0.86 31.64 -7.65
CA ALA A 487 -2.08 30.83 -7.65
C ALA A 487 -2.32 30.10 -8.99
N GLY A 488 -1.64 30.50 -10.07
CA GLY A 488 -1.91 29.99 -11.41
C GLY A 488 -1.26 28.65 -11.70
N ASN A 489 -1.77 27.97 -12.73
CA ASN A 489 -1.18 26.73 -13.27
C ASN A 489 0.30 26.90 -13.65
N ALA A 490 0.71 28.11 -14.05
CA ALA A 490 2.11 28.42 -14.37
C ALA A 490 3.06 28.21 -13.18
N MET A 491 2.62 28.56 -11.96
CA MET A 491 3.42 28.31 -10.76
C MET A 491 3.56 26.81 -10.50
N GLY A 492 2.47 26.05 -10.67
CA GLY A 492 2.52 24.58 -10.58
C GLY A 492 3.55 23.98 -11.55
N ILE A 493 3.59 24.46 -12.81
CA ILE A 493 4.59 24.01 -13.80
C ILE A 493 6.02 24.35 -13.36
N ILE A 494 6.24 25.55 -12.81
CA ILE A 494 7.57 25.95 -12.30
C ILE A 494 8.01 25.01 -11.18
N ILE A 495 7.15 24.74 -10.20
CA ILE A 495 7.47 23.82 -9.10
C ILE A 495 7.75 22.41 -9.64
N LEU A 496 7.01 21.95 -10.66
CA LEU A 496 7.25 20.66 -11.29
C LEU A 496 8.64 20.58 -11.93
N ILE A 497 9.04 21.62 -12.66
CA ILE A 497 10.38 21.71 -13.25
C ILE A 497 11.45 21.74 -12.16
N VAL A 498 11.26 22.55 -11.11
CA VAL A 498 12.17 22.62 -9.97
C VAL A 498 12.32 21.25 -9.29
N LEU A 499 11.22 20.55 -9.05
CA LEU A 499 11.23 19.20 -8.48
C LEU A 499 11.98 18.22 -9.39
N ALA A 500 11.70 18.22 -10.69
CA ALA A 500 12.37 17.34 -11.64
C ALA A 500 13.88 17.58 -11.68
N VAL A 501 14.30 18.84 -11.74
CA VAL A 501 15.72 19.24 -11.71
C VAL A 501 16.36 18.84 -10.38
N ALA A 502 15.69 19.08 -9.25
CA ALA A 502 16.19 18.74 -7.92
C ALA A 502 16.38 17.23 -7.72
N ILE A 503 15.58 16.40 -8.39
CA ILE A 503 15.75 14.93 -8.38
C ILE A 503 16.90 14.51 -9.30
N VAL A 504 16.96 15.05 -10.51
CA VAL A 504 17.88 14.62 -11.56
C VAL A 504 19.31 15.09 -11.29
N VAL A 505 19.52 16.37 -10.97
CA VAL A 505 20.86 16.96 -10.86
C VAL A 505 21.77 16.23 -9.87
N PRO A 506 21.33 15.91 -8.62
CA PRO A 506 22.16 15.17 -7.68
C PRO A 506 22.62 13.80 -8.21
N LEU A 507 21.79 13.11 -8.98
CA LEU A 507 22.10 11.80 -9.52
C LEU A 507 23.17 11.86 -10.63
N TYR A 508 23.16 12.91 -11.45
CA TYR A 508 24.18 13.11 -12.48
C TYR A 508 25.50 13.66 -11.94
N MET A 509 25.53 14.20 -10.72
CA MET A 509 26.77 14.55 -10.03
C MET A 509 27.61 13.31 -9.66
N ILE A 510 27.03 12.11 -9.69
CA ILE A 510 27.78 10.85 -9.57
C ILE A 510 28.60 10.65 -10.86
N LYS A 511 29.90 10.94 -10.79
CA LYS A 511 30.82 10.93 -11.94
C LYS A 511 31.79 9.73 -11.99
N LYS A 512 32.08 9.03 -10.89
CA LYS A 512 32.99 7.88 -10.85
C LYS A 512 32.58 6.82 -9.83
N ILE A 513 32.86 5.57 -10.17
CA ILE A 513 33.05 4.49 -9.21
C ILE A 513 34.48 4.68 -8.72
N GLU A 514 34.68 5.00 -7.45
CA GLU A 514 36.00 4.77 -6.85
C GLU A 514 36.12 3.25 -6.73
N ASP A 515 36.99 2.66 -7.55
CA ASP A 515 37.50 1.32 -7.28
C ASP A 515 38.16 1.39 -5.91
N ARG A 516 37.45 0.96 -4.86
CA ARG A 516 38.12 0.62 -3.61
C ARG A 516 39.03 -0.55 -3.96
N LYS A 517 40.34 -0.29 -4.00
CA LYS A 517 41.37 -1.32 -4.11
C LYS A 517 41.02 -2.44 -3.11
N PRO A 518 41.12 -3.72 -3.50
CA PRO A 518 41.18 -4.77 -2.50
C PRO A 518 42.35 -4.39 -1.58
N SER A 519 42.07 -4.21 -0.29
CA SER A 519 43.11 -4.09 0.71
C SER A 519 44.02 -5.30 0.56
N ASP A 520 45.32 -5.04 0.42
CA ASP A 520 46.37 -6.06 0.43
C ASP A 520 46.24 -6.90 1.72
N GLU A 521 45.48 -8.00 1.66
CA GLU A 521 45.70 -9.16 2.52
C GLU A 521 46.77 -10.01 1.85
N ASN A 522 48.00 -9.54 1.96
CA ASN A 522 49.22 -10.33 1.94
C ASN A 522 50.35 -9.47 2.51
N GLU A 523 50.59 -9.61 3.81
CA GLU A 523 51.91 -9.67 4.47
C GLU A 523 51.72 -9.58 5.99
N GLY A 524 51.91 -10.72 6.69
CA GLY A 524 51.91 -10.80 8.16
C GLY A 524 51.37 -12.11 8.70
#